data_AF-A0A8J5BMA6-F1
#
_entry.id   AF-A0A8J5BMA6-F1
#
_cell.length_a   1.000
_cell.length_b   1.000
_cell.length_c   1.000
_cell.angle_alpha   90.00
_cell.angle_beta   90.00
_cell.angle_gamma   90.00
#
_symmetry.space_group_name_H-M   'P 1'
#
loop_
_entity.id
_entity.type
_entity.pdbx_description
1 polymer ?
#
loop_
_entity_poly.entity_id
_entity_poly.type
_entity_poly.pdbx_seq_one_letter_code
_entity_poly.pdbx_strand_id
1 'polypeptide(L)'
;MGIPGYYTQLKSLYVRKQLKEFADGTVFIDGHSMSHMVTERCMPGARYDLRAVRFHMEIVLRKWLQAGWKIEMILFDGLTPLTKFQETERRRDIRVKESIKAQSLSSQATCADVCSDTILSQFPDIACRIAPGECDDILASLVYNYAVKNPGKPTYVMTNDTDFCAFDFPDNVVLLNTSVFGIDAGVINTLNPARVLRERFDLSPSLAGFGAMEFSKLNKSGALKDKPEYKQFAKSQMAILQKFSFGSAQEYIEDEYAMRVYRLLDTNENNAHRVVNGWLDYKQLYTFLPILCEPEDAEYTFDAGRRWRSVAYEMILEKIGASGEQFQEHGRSGAQTSCTNLPITDSSRAAFDAESSYKLGTRQQVLDEIAKWDVKAMINAIWEEALRTTPQSLGEYNEEVMHTLSLDFLAQILRLEGGPRRNCTLRPEHLRFYNKFLAIFQSLRLFKAVGVRFPAQIQSYDLDGSLWWTLVRWAER
;
A
#
# COMPACT_ATOMS: atom_id res chain seq x y z
N MET A 1 11.75 -9.10 -4.93
CA MET A 1 10.62 -9.01 -5.87
C MET A 1 11.22 -9.20 -7.27
N GLY A 2 10.46 -9.73 -8.23
CA GLY A 2 10.93 -10.04 -9.59
C GLY A 2 11.58 -11.42 -9.83
N ILE A 3 12.28 -11.56 -10.96
CA ILE A 3 12.92 -12.79 -11.45
C ILE A 3 13.81 -13.47 -10.38
N PRO A 4 13.49 -14.70 -9.93
CA PRO A 4 14.23 -15.41 -8.89
C PRO A 4 15.74 -15.53 -9.19
N GLY A 5 16.57 -15.11 -8.24
CA GLY A 5 18.03 -15.20 -8.33
C GLY A 5 18.68 -14.18 -9.27
N TYR A 6 17.92 -13.39 -10.03
CA TYR A 6 18.48 -12.48 -11.03
C TYR A 6 19.27 -11.33 -10.39
N TYR A 7 18.76 -10.76 -9.29
CA TYR A 7 19.51 -9.77 -8.49
C TYR A 7 20.90 -10.27 -8.12
N THR A 8 20.99 -11.50 -7.60
CA THR A 8 22.27 -12.09 -7.15
C THR A 8 23.28 -12.18 -8.29
N GLN A 9 22.81 -12.47 -9.50
CA GLN A 9 23.68 -12.54 -10.69
C GLN A 9 24.14 -11.16 -11.15
N LEU A 10 23.29 -10.13 -11.02
CA LEU A 10 23.61 -8.75 -11.44
C LEU A 10 24.33 -7.95 -10.35
N LYS A 11 24.32 -8.38 -9.09
CA LYS A 11 24.79 -7.61 -7.93
C LYS A 11 26.20 -7.01 -8.09
N SER A 12 27.13 -7.73 -8.72
CA SER A 12 28.51 -7.27 -8.96
C SER A 12 28.62 -6.20 -10.05
N LEU A 13 27.56 -5.98 -10.82
CA LEU A 13 27.48 -4.98 -11.89
C LEU A 13 26.94 -3.63 -11.39
N TYR A 14 26.34 -3.61 -10.19
CA TYR A 14 25.86 -2.38 -9.59
C TYR A 14 27.02 -1.48 -9.18
N VAL A 15 26.89 -0.20 -9.49
CA VAL A 15 27.83 0.85 -9.06
C VAL A 15 27.18 1.76 -8.04
N ARG A 16 27.97 2.19 -7.06
CA ARG A 16 27.51 3.05 -5.97
C ARG A 16 27.58 4.51 -6.41
N LYS A 17 26.49 5.25 -6.21
CA LYS A 17 26.43 6.69 -6.46
C LYS A 17 25.88 7.43 -5.25
N GLN A 18 26.41 8.62 -5.00
CA GLN A 18 25.93 9.54 -3.98
C GLN A 18 24.62 10.21 -4.41
N LEU A 19 23.79 10.61 -3.45
CA LEU A 19 22.48 11.23 -3.75
C LEU A 19 22.57 12.43 -4.70
N LYS A 20 23.58 13.29 -4.56
CA LYS A 20 23.76 14.49 -5.42
C LYS A 20 24.03 14.15 -6.89
N GLU A 21 24.48 12.94 -7.19
CA GLU A 21 24.81 12.49 -8.55
C GLU A 21 23.56 12.12 -9.38
N PHE A 22 22.35 12.28 -8.82
CA PHE A 22 21.09 12.06 -9.52
C PHE A 22 20.37 13.37 -9.90
N ALA A 23 20.95 14.53 -9.57
CA ALA A 23 20.37 15.84 -9.84
C ALA A 23 20.38 16.23 -11.34
N ASP A 24 21.17 15.51 -12.14
CA ASP A 24 21.30 15.67 -13.60
C ASP A 24 20.14 15.03 -14.39
N GLY A 25 19.43 14.08 -13.79
CA GLY A 25 18.36 13.33 -14.44
C GLY A 25 16.95 13.65 -13.95
N THR A 26 16.05 12.71 -14.23
CA THR A 26 14.66 12.69 -13.76
C THR A 26 14.40 11.37 -13.07
N VAL A 27 13.68 11.38 -11.95
CA VAL A 27 13.47 10.20 -11.09
C VAL A 27 12.00 9.79 -11.09
N PHE A 28 11.75 8.52 -11.39
CA PHE A 28 10.47 7.84 -11.26
C PHE A 28 10.56 6.82 -10.13
N ILE A 29 9.53 6.69 -9.31
CA ILE A 29 9.59 5.88 -8.08
C ILE A 29 8.43 4.90 -8.01
N ASP A 30 8.76 3.63 -7.81
CA ASP A 30 7.85 2.60 -7.33
C ASP A 30 7.55 2.83 -5.85
N GLY A 31 6.35 3.33 -5.58
CA GLY A 31 5.87 3.74 -4.27
C GLY A 31 5.69 2.58 -3.30
N HIS A 32 5.29 1.39 -3.77
CA HIS A 32 5.16 0.22 -2.89
C HIS A 32 6.53 -0.31 -2.47
N SER A 33 7.48 -0.44 -3.41
CA SER A 33 8.86 -0.82 -3.07
C SER A 33 9.51 0.19 -2.13
N MET A 34 9.33 1.49 -2.39
CA MET A 34 9.79 2.57 -1.51
C MET A 34 9.19 2.46 -0.10
N SER A 35 7.87 2.24 0.01
CA SER A 35 7.18 2.16 1.30
C SER A 35 7.67 1.00 2.15
N HIS A 36 7.90 -0.17 1.54
CA HIS A 36 8.51 -1.31 2.23
C HIS A 36 9.88 -0.94 2.82
N MET A 37 10.72 -0.25 2.04
CA MET A 37 12.06 0.16 2.47
C MET A 37 12.05 1.21 3.58
N VAL A 38 11.15 2.21 3.52
CA VAL A 38 10.93 3.19 4.60
C VAL A 38 10.57 2.46 5.89
N THR A 39 9.68 1.48 5.78
CA THR A 39 9.17 0.71 6.92
C THR A 39 10.25 -0.16 7.56
N GLU A 40 11.05 -0.88 6.77
CA GLU A 40 12.13 -1.73 7.29
C GLU A 40 13.22 -0.96 8.04
N ARG A 41 13.44 0.29 7.66
CA ARG A 41 14.47 1.18 8.23
C ARG A 41 14.00 1.93 9.47
N CYS A 42 12.70 1.95 9.75
CA CYS A 42 12.22 2.36 11.06
C CYS A 42 12.79 1.42 12.14
N MET A 43 13.05 1.96 13.34
CA MET A 43 13.55 1.17 14.48
C MET A 43 12.66 -0.05 14.70
N PRO A 44 13.17 -1.24 15.08
CA PRO A 44 12.38 -2.47 15.19
C PRO A 44 11.04 -2.33 15.94
N GLY A 45 10.98 -1.50 16.99
CA GLY A 45 9.74 -1.20 17.74
C GLY A 45 8.81 -0.15 17.12
N ALA A 46 9.28 0.60 16.13
CA ALA A 46 8.57 1.65 15.39
C ALA A 46 8.31 1.27 13.92
N ARG A 47 8.77 0.10 13.46
CA ARG A 47 8.55 -0.45 12.11
C ARG A 47 7.08 -0.50 11.69
N TYR A 48 6.18 -0.33 12.64
CA TYR A 48 4.76 -0.48 12.42
C TYR A 48 3.93 0.55 13.20
N ASP A 49 4.60 1.59 13.72
CA ASP A 49 3.96 2.82 14.16
C ASP A 49 3.77 3.70 12.92
N LEU A 50 2.51 3.93 12.53
CA LEU A 50 2.18 4.64 11.30
C LEU A 50 2.69 6.09 11.31
N ARG A 51 2.77 6.72 12.50
CA ARG A 51 3.33 8.08 12.63
C ARG A 51 4.85 8.07 12.47
N ALA A 52 5.52 7.02 12.91
CA ALA A 52 6.96 6.86 12.69
C ALA A 52 7.29 6.67 11.20
N VAL A 53 6.49 5.86 10.49
CA VAL A 53 6.61 5.68 9.04
C VAL A 53 6.45 7.01 8.30
N ARG A 54 5.41 7.80 8.63
CA ARG A 54 5.23 9.17 8.11
C ARG A 54 6.50 10.01 8.30
N PHE A 55 6.98 10.11 9.53
CA PHE A 55 8.14 10.96 9.82
C PHE A 55 9.40 10.52 9.07
N HIS A 56 9.62 9.21 8.95
CA HIS A 56 10.76 8.70 8.21
C HIS A 56 10.62 8.98 6.71
N MET A 57 9.42 8.85 6.14
CA MET A 57 9.12 9.25 4.76
C MET A 57 9.44 10.74 4.52
N GLU A 58 9.05 11.62 5.45
CA GLU A 58 9.37 13.06 5.37
C GLU A 58 10.87 13.32 5.35
N ILE A 59 11.64 12.66 6.23
CA ILE A 59 13.11 12.78 6.25
C ILE A 59 13.71 12.35 4.92
N VAL A 60 13.29 11.18 4.41
CA VAL A 60 13.82 10.59 3.18
C VAL A 60 13.58 11.52 2.00
N LEU A 61 12.34 11.99 1.80
CA LEU A 61 12.02 12.90 0.69
C LEU A 61 12.73 14.23 0.80
N ARG A 62 12.77 14.86 1.99
CA ARG A 62 13.50 16.12 2.19
C ARG A 62 14.96 15.96 1.82
N LYS A 63 15.58 14.84 2.19
CA LYS A 63 16.98 14.54 1.87
C LYS A 63 17.20 14.41 0.35
N TRP A 64 16.31 13.73 -0.36
CA TRP A 64 16.40 13.59 -1.83
C TRP A 64 16.20 14.93 -2.54
N LEU A 65 15.20 15.71 -2.13
CA LEU A 65 14.95 17.04 -2.69
C LEU A 65 16.13 17.99 -2.43
N GLN A 66 16.71 17.97 -1.23
CA GLN A 66 17.93 18.74 -0.89
C GLN A 66 19.15 18.31 -1.71
N ALA A 67 19.21 17.04 -2.12
CA ALA A 67 20.24 16.54 -3.03
C ALA A 67 19.99 16.94 -4.50
N GLY A 68 18.92 17.67 -4.80
CA GLY A 68 18.60 18.19 -6.13
C GLY A 68 17.80 17.22 -7.01
N TRP A 69 17.18 16.19 -6.43
CA TRP A 69 16.41 15.22 -7.20
C TRP A 69 15.19 15.85 -7.84
N LYS A 70 14.99 15.54 -9.13
CA LYS A 70 13.78 15.90 -9.89
C LYS A 70 12.88 14.68 -9.94
N ILE A 71 12.04 14.53 -8.92
CA ILE A 71 11.07 13.43 -8.84
C ILE A 71 9.89 13.80 -9.75
N GLU A 72 9.77 13.10 -10.87
CA GLU A 72 8.68 13.32 -11.82
C GLU A 72 7.40 12.66 -11.32
N MET A 73 7.49 11.42 -10.83
CA MET A 73 6.31 10.69 -10.36
C MET A 73 6.64 9.61 -9.33
N ILE A 74 5.75 9.47 -8.36
CA ILE A 74 5.68 8.33 -7.43
C ILE A 74 4.35 7.60 -7.68
N LEU A 75 4.43 6.32 -8.03
CA LEU A 75 3.27 5.49 -8.35
C LEU A 75 3.12 4.35 -7.35
N PHE A 76 1.90 4.13 -6.87
CA PHE A 76 1.54 3.04 -5.96
C PHE A 76 0.66 2.03 -6.69
N ASP A 77 0.79 0.73 -6.38
CA ASP A 77 -0.16 -0.30 -6.83
C ASP A 77 -1.60 0.05 -6.43
N GLY A 78 -2.52 -0.16 -7.36
CA GLY A 78 -3.95 -0.22 -7.09
C GLY A 78 -4.42 -1.66 -7.02
N LEU A 79 -4.98 -2.17 -8.13
CA LEU A 79 -5.60 -3.49 -8.19
C LEU A 79 -4.60 -4.62 -8.46
N THR A 80 -4.64 -5.66 -7.65
CA THR A 80 -3.95 -6.92 -7.92
C THR A 80 -4.65 -7.70 -9.05
N PRO A 81 -3.94 -8.10 -10.12
CA PRO A 81 -4.52 -8.84 -11.23
C PRO A 81 -5.03 -10.22 -10.81
N LEU A 82 -6.13 -10.67 -11.42
CA LEU A 82 -6.70 -12.00 -11.15
C LEU A 82 -5.73 -13.15 -11.42
N THR A 83 -4.83 -12.98 -12.39
CA THR A 83 -3.80 -13.98 -12.71
C THR A 83 -2.82 -14.22 -11.57
N LYS A 84 -2.69 -13.28 -10.62
CA LYS A 84 -1.84 -13.36 -9.43
C LYS A 84 -2.64 -13.60 -8.15
N PHE A 85 -3.96 -13.82 -8.23
CA PHE A 85 -4.83 -13.93 -7.06
C PHE A 85 -4.41 -15.06 -6.12
N GLN A 86 -4.23 -16.28 -6.64
CA GLN A 86 -3.82 -17.45 -5.86
C GLN A 86 -2.45 -17.27 -5.19
N GLU A 87 -1.48 -16.73 -5.92
CA GLU A 87 -0.15 -16.44 -5.38
C GLU A 87 -0.21 -15.34 -4.31
N THR A 88 -1.11 -14.38 -4.47
CA THR A 88 -1.36 -13.33 -3.48
C THR A 88 -1.95 -13.92 -2.20
N GLU A 89 -2.95 -14.79 -2.28
CA GLU A 89 -3.50 -15.51 -1.13
C GLU A 89 -2.42 -16.34 -0.42
N ARG A 90 -1.62 -17.10 -1.17
CA ARG A 90 -0.51 -17.89 -0.61
C ARG A 90 0.51 -17.02 0.14
N ARG A 91 0.89 -15.86 -0.42
CA ARG A 91 1.79 -14.91 0.25
C ARG A 91 1.15 -14.29 1.48
N ARG A 92 -0.16 -14.03 1.44
CA ARG A 92 -0.92 -13.50 2.58
C ARG A 92 -0.97 -14.49 3.73
N ASP A 93 -1.20 -15.79 3.48
CA ASP A 93 -1.17 -16.81 4.53
C ASP A 93 0.17 -16.89 5.26
N ILE A 94 1.27 -16.73 4.53
CA ILE A 94 2.61 -16.65 5.12
C ILE A 94 2.71 -15.41 6.01
N ARG A 95 2.29 -14.24 5.50
CA ARG A 95 2.31 -12.98 6.25
C ARG A 95 1.39 -12.98 7.47
N VAL A 96 0.24 -13.64 7.43
CA VAL A 96 -0.64 -13.80 8.60
C VAL A 96 0.12 -14.50 9.72
N LYS A 97 0.77 -15.63 9.42
CA LYS A 97 1.57 -16.39 10.39
C LYS A 97 2.75 -15.59 10.95
N GLU A 98 3.39 -14.78 10.11
CA GLU A 98 4.45 -13.86 10.53
C GLU A 98 3.91 -12.74 11.42
N SER A 99 2.75 -12.17 11.08
CA SER A 99 2.13 -11.06 11.80
C SER A 99 1.63 -11.43 13.19
N ILE A 100 1.09 -12.65 13.36
CA ILE A 100 0.66 -13.18 14.66
C ILE A 100 1.85 -13.33 15.61
N LYS A 101 3.01 -13.74 15.07
CA LYS A 101 4.25 -13.88 15.84
C LYS A 101 4.94 -12.54 16.11
N ALA A 102 4.58 -11.50 15.37
CA ALA A 102 5.20 -10.19 15.50
C ALA A 102 4.62 -9.47 16.72
N GLN A 103 5.50 -9.06 17.63
CA GLN A 103 5.13 -8.22 18.79
C GLN A 103 5.02 -6.74 18.42
N SER A 104 4.31 -6.42 17.33
CA SER A 104 4.22 -5.05 16.82
C SER A 104 2.80 -4.59 16.50
N LEU A 105 2.67 -3.33 16.10
CA LEU A 105 1.40 -2.59 16.04
C LEU A 105 0.68 -2.64 14.70
N SER A 106 1.37 -2.96 13.60
CA SER A 106 0.79 -2.98 12.25
C SER A 106 1.64 -3.86 11.33
N SER A 107 1.20 -4.07 10.08
CA SER A 107 1.99 -4.72 9.03
C SER A 107 2.48 -3.71 7.99
N GLN A 108 3.57 -4.05 7.31
CA GLN A 108 4.16 -3.22 6.23
C GLN A 108 3.16 -2.90 5.11
N ALA A 109 2.14 -3.75 4.91
CA ALA A 109 1.14 -3.56 3.86
C ALA A 109 0.29 -2.28 4.02
N THR A 110 0.15 -1.77 5.25
CA THR A 110 -0.58 -0.51 5.54
C THR A 110 0.29 0.74 5.34
N CYS A 111 1.60 0.56 5.18
CA CYS A 111 2.56 1.67 5.14
C CYS A 111 2.55 2.40 3.79
N ALA A 112 2.05 1.76 2.71
CA ALA A 112 1.86 2.40 1.41
C ALA A 112 0.87 3.57 1.51
N ASP A 113 -0.26 3.38 2.20
CA ASP A 113 -1.27 4.42 2.40
C ASP A 113 -0.72 5.58 3.24
N VAL A 114 0.05 5.25 4.28
CA VAL A 114 0.75 6.25 5.10
C VAL A 114 1.74 7.07 4.28
N CYS A 115 2.57 6.42 3.46
CA CYS A 115 3.55 7.12 2.64
C CYS A 115 2.86 8.00 1.60
N SER A 116 1.82 7.50 0.92
CA SER A 116 1.01 8.27 -0.03
C SER A 116 0.38 9.50 0.63
N ASP A 117 -0.32 9.33 1.76
CA ASP A 117 -0.92 10.44 2.52
C ASP A 117 0.14 11.47 2.97
N THR A 118 1.32 10.99 3.37
CA THR A 118 2.44 11.86 3.77
C THR A 118 2.95 12.69 2.60
N ILE A 119 3.16 12.07 1.43
CA ILE A 119 3.61 12.75 0.22
C ILE A 119 2.62 13.83 -0.19
N LEU A 120 1.34 13.47 -0.30
CA LEU A 120 0.29 14.38 -0.74
C LEU A 120 0.08 15.56 0.21
N SER A 121 0.26 15.36 1.52
CA SER A 121 0.08 16.42 2.51
C SER A 121 1.31 17.31 2.71
N GLN A 122 2.53 16.76 2.62
CA GLN A 122 3.77 17.49 2.95
C GLN A 122 4.58 17.92 1.73
N PHE A 123 4.34 17.31 0.58
CA PHE A 123 5.08 17.52 -0.67
C PHE A 123 4.10 17.63 -1.86
N PRO A 124 3.18 18.62 -1.87
CA PRO A 124 2.13 18.72 -2.88
C PRO A 124 2.64 18.90 -4.31
N ASP A 125 3.89 19.35 -4.47
CA ASP A 125 4.53 19.54 -5.79
C ASP A 125 5.02 18.22 -6.41
N ILE A 126 5.03 17.11 -5.65
CA ILE A 126 5.40 15.79 -6.17
C ILE A 126 4.14 15.11 -6.71
N ALA A 127 4.16 14.71 -7.99
CA ALA A 127 3.08 13.91 -8.55
C ALA A 127 3.07 12.51 -7.94
N CYS A 128 2.11 12.28 -7.04
CA CYS A 128 1.90 11.03 -6.33
C CYS A 128 0.52 10.45 -6.68
N ARG A 129 0.46 9.23 -7.21
CA ARG A 129 -0.80 8.60 -7.66
C ARG A 129 -0.85 7.09 -7.36
N ILE A 130 -2.05 6.56 -7.29
CA ILE A 130 -2.37 5.13 -7.27
C ILE A 130 -2.68 4.71 -8.71
N ALA A 131 -2.00 3.67 -9.15
CA ALA A 131 -2.17 3.09 -10.47
C ALA A 131 -3.50 2.30 -10.57
N PRO A 132 -4.11 2.21 -11.76
CA PRO A 132 -5.31 1.40 -11.96
C PRO A 132 -5.11 -0.11 -11.68
N GLY A 133 -3.89 -0.62 -11.88
CA GLY A 133 -3.51 -2.01 -11.63
C GLY A 133 -2.17 -2.07 -10.89
N GLU A 134 -1.31 -3.01 -11.28
CA GLU A 134 0.07 -3.04 -10.80
C GLU A 134 0.87 -1.87 -11.36
N CYS A 135 1.68 -1.28 -10.48
CA CYS A 135 2.54 -0.15 -10.79
C CYS A 135 3.64 -0.55 -11.78
N ASP A 136 4.17 -1.76 -11.73
CA ASP A 136 5.34 -2.18 -12.50
C ASP A 136 5.18 -1.96 -14.01
N ASP A 137 4.09 -2.44 -14.60
CA ASP A 137 3.78 -2.29 -16.04
C ASP A 137 3.69 -0.81 -16.46
N ILE A 138 2.97 -0.03 -15.66
CA ILE A 138 2.65 1.36 -15.93
C ILE A 138 3.88 2.23 -15.78
N LEU A 139 4.64 2.02 -14.71
CA LEU A 139 5.90 2.69 -14.43
C LEU A 139 6.94 2.35 -15.49
N ALA A 140 7.00 1.09 -15.95
CA ALA A 140 7.90 0.68 -17.02
C ALA A 140 7.55 1.37 -18.36
N SER A 141 6.27 1.41 -18.76
CA SER A 141 5.83 2.18 -19.92
C SER A 141 6.22 3.66 -19.81
N LEU A 142 5.95 4.26 -18.66
CA LEU A 142 6.17 5.69 -18.43
C LEU A 142 7.66 6.05 -18.49
N VAL A 143 8.52 5.25 -17.85
CA VAL A 143 9.97 5.38 -17.88
C VAL A 143 10.51 5.20 -19.31
N TYR A 144 10.03 4.19 -20.03
CA TYR A 144 10.42 3.92 -21.41
C TYR A 144 10.10 5.12 -22.32
N ASN A 145 8.86 5.59 -22.30
CA ASN A 145 8.42 6.71 -23.13
C ASN A 145 9.15 8.01 -22.78
N TYR A 146 9.37 8.29 -21.49
CA TYR A 146 10.17 9.45 -21.08
C TYR A 146 11.60 9.36 -21.63
N ALA A 147 12.24 8.20 -21.45
CA ALA A 147 13.63 7.99 -21.85
C ALA A 147 13.82 8.09 -23.37
N VAL A 148 12.89 7.54 -24.16
CA VAL A 148 12.87 7.65 -25.63
C VAL A 148 12.71 9.11 -26.09
N LYS A 149 11.83 9.89 -25.44
CA LYS A 149 11.65 11.31 -25.73
C LYS A 149 12.85 12.17 -25.29
N ASN A 150 13.70 11.68 -24.39
CA ASN A 150 14.81 12.43 -23.78
C ASN A 150 16.16 11.68 -23.83
N PRO A 151 16.67 11.26 -25.01
CA PRO A 151 17.82 10.35 -25.12
C PRO A 151 19.13 10.89 -24.54
N GLY A 152 19.27 12.21 -24.41
CA GLY A 152 20.45 12.87 -23.84
C GLY A 152 20.43 13.06 -22.33
N LYS A 153 19.34 12.69 -21.65
CA LYS A 153 19.16 12.92 -20.21
C LYS A 153 19.00 11.59 -19.47
N PRO A 154 19.71 11.38 -18.34
CA PRO A 154 19.49 10.21 -17.52
C PRO A 154 18.06 10.12 -17.00
N THR A 155 17.48 8.93 -17.12
CA THR A 155 16.17 8.59 -16.58
C THR A 155 16.37 7.56 -15.49
N TYR A 156 16.06 7.94 -14.25
CA TYR A 156 16.22 7.08 -13.08
C TYR A 156 14.88 6.44 -12.74
N VAL A 157 14.88 5.14 -12.47
CA VAL A 157 13.74 4.46 -11.87
C VAL A 157 14.17 3.81 -10.56
N MET A 158 13.54 4.21 -9.46
CA MET A 158 13.76 3.63 -8.15
C MET A 158 12.78 2.49 -7.93
N THR A 159 13.33 1.28 -7.88
CA THR A 159 12.61 0.06 -7.54
C THR A 159 13.61 -0.99 -7.07
N ASN A 160 13.14 -1.93 -6.25
CA ASN A 160 13.86 -3.14 -5.90
C ASN A 160 13.32 -4.38 -6.61
N ASP A 161 12.38 -4.22 -7.54
CA ASP A 161 11.94 -5.30 -8.41
C ASP A 161 12.93 -5.52 -9.55
N THR A 162 13.45 -6.74 -9.66
CA THR A 162 14.42 -7.08 -10.70
C THR A 162 13.82 -7.31 -12.08
N ASP A 163 12.51 -7.33 -12.23
CA ASP A 163 11.86 -7.39 -13.54
C ASP A 163 12.25 -6.16 -14.39
N PHE A 164 12.49 -5.01 -13.75
CA PHE A 164 13.02 -3.82 -14.41
C PHE A 164 14.42 -4.00 -15.02
N CYS A 165 15.19 -5.00 -14.57
CA CYS A 165 16.47 -5.34 -15.20
C CYS A 165 16.31 -6.13 -16.50
N ALA A 166 15.13 -6.71 -16.76
CA ALA A 166 14.83 -7.53 -17.93
C ALA A 166 14.11 -6.74 -19.05
N PHE A 167 13.58 -5.56 -18.76
CA PHE A 167 13.02 -4.69 -19.79
C PHE A 167 14.11 -4.11 -20.71
N ASP A 168 13.86 -4.15 -22.01
CA ASP A 168 14.74 -3.57 -23.05
C ASP A 168 14.60 -2.04 -23.10
N PHE A 169 14.92 -1.37 -22.00
CA PHE A 169 14.96 0.07 -21.89
C PHE A 169 16.06 0.70 -22.77
N PRO A 170 15.91 1.99 -23.14
CA PRO A 170 16.98 2.77 -23.73
C PRO A 170 18.21 2.92 -22.81
N ASP A 171 19.36 3.23 -23.41
CA ASP A 171 20.65 3.32 -22.71
C ASP A 171 20.75 4.45 -21.67
N ASN A 172 19.84 5.42 -21.68
CA ASN A 172 19.79 6.47 -20.68
C ASN A 172 18.97 6.09 -19.44
N VAL A 173 18.40 4.88 -19.38
CA VAL A 173 17.67 4.39 -18.19
C VAL A 173 18.64 3.76 -17.18
N VAL A 174 18.51 4.17 -15.92
CA VAL A 174 19.33 3.69 -14.80
C VAL A 174 18.42 3.30 -13.64
N LEU A 175 18.53 2.06 -13.20
CA LEU A 175 17.81 1.52 -12.05
C LEU A 175 18.50 1.95 -10.76
N LEU A 176 17.71 2.41 -9.78
CA LEU A 176 18.14 2.78 -8.44
C LEU A 176 17.63 1.73 -7.43
N ASN A 177 18.55 0.94 -6.89
CA ASN A 177 18.25 -0.10 -5.92
C ASN A 177 18.68 0.35 -4.51
N THR A 178 17.71 0.38 -3.61
CA THR A 178 17.88 0.85 -2.22
C THR A 178 18.01 -0.29 -1.22
N SER A 179 17.82 -1.55 -1.63
CA SER A 179 17.84 -2.72 -0.73
C SER A 179 19.13 -2.90 0.08
N VAL A 180 20.30 -2.58 -0.50
CA VAL A 180 21.60 -2.86 0.12
C VAL A 180 21.97 -1.86 1.20
N PHE A 181 21.92 -0.56 0.88
CA PHE A 181 22.36 0.48 1.82
C PHE A 181 21.22 1.07 2.63
N GLY A 182 19.99 0.94 2.14
CA GLY A 182 18.82 1.60 2.71
C GLY A 182 18.38 2.80 1.87
N ILE A 183 17.15 3.21 2.09
CA ILE A 183 16.50 4.30 1.37
C ILE A 183 16.97 5.69 1.81
N ASP A 184 17.42 5.79 3.06
CA ASP A 184 17.95 6.99 3.70
C ASP A 184 19.48 7.07 3.61
N ALA A 185 20.14 6.09 2.99
CA ALA A 185 21.58 6.12 2.81
C ALA A 185 22.01 7.31 1.95
N GLY A 186 23.21 7.85 2.21
CA GLY A 186 23.82 8.85 1.32
C GLY A 186 24.23 8.28 -0.05
N VAL A 187 24.16 6.95 -0.20
CA VAL A 187 24.64 6.19 -1.36
C VAL A 187 23.58 5.19 -1.80
N ILE A 188 23.37 5.10 -3.11
CA ILE A 188 22.42 4.17 -3.73
C ILE A 188 23.16 3.27 -4.74
N ASN A 189 22.76 2.00 -4.80
CA ASN A 189 23.25 1.08 -5.81
C ASN A 189 22.52 1.33 -7.12
N THR A 190 23.27 1.44 -8.21
CA THR A 190 22.72 1.78 -9.52
C THR A 190 23.17 0.81 -10.59
N LEU A 191 22.29 0.51 -11.53
CA LEU A 191 22.59 -0.33 -12.69
C LEU A 191 21.97 0.30 -13.93
N ASN A 192 22.73 0.36 -15.01
CA ASN A 192 22.20 0.62 -16.35
C ASN A 192 22.17 -0.73 -17.09
N PRO A 193 21.02 -1.44 -17.11
CA PRO A 193 20.98 -2.81 -17.61
C PRO A 193 21.36 -2.88 -19.09
N ALA A 194 20.76 -2.03 -19.94
CA ALA A 194 20.97 -2.03 -21.37
C ALA A 194 22.44 -1.81 -21.74
N ARG A 195 23.07 -0.78 -21.16
CA ARG A 195 24.47 -0.48 -21.42
C ARG A 195 25.41 -1.55 -20.87
N VAL A 196 25.27 -1.92 -19.60
CA VAL A 196 26.21 -2.84 -18.93
C VAL A 196 26.11 -4.24 -19.51
N LEU A 197 24.91 -4.73 -19.84
CA LEU A 197 24.72 -6.07 -20.40
C LEU A 197 25.27 -6.16 -21.82
N ARG A 198 25.05 -5.14 -22.64
CA ARG A 198 25.61 -5.08 -24.00
C ARG A 198 27.14 -4.97 -23.97
N GLU A 199 27.69 -4.04 -23.19
CA GLU A 199 29.16 -3.81 -23.13
C GLU A 199 29.94 -5.01 -22.56
N ARG A 200 29.39 -5.71 -21.55
CA ARG A 200 30.12 -6.79 -20.86
C ARG A 200 29.80 -8.19 -21.34
N PHE A 201 28.62 -8.40 -21.93
CA PHE A 201 28.13 -9.74 -22.26
C PHE A 201 27.55 -9.86 -23.68
N ASP A 202 27.41 -8.78 -24.44
CA ASP A 202 26.74 -8.76 -25.75
C ASP A 202 25.28 -9.29 -25.70
N LEU A 203 24.59 -8.99 -24.60
CA LEU A 203 23.20 -9.39 -24.36
C LEU A 203 22.28 -8.18 -24.27
N SER A 204 21.04 -8.35 -24.73
CA SER A 204 19.94 -7.46 -24.35
C SER A 204 19.45 -7.78 -22.93
N PRO A 205 18.87 -6.80 -22.21
CA PRO A 205 18.16 -7.01 -20.95
C PRO A 205 17.18 -8.19 -20.98
N SER A 206 16.30 -8.27 -21.99
CA SER A 206 15.29 -9.33 -22.08
C SER A 206 15.89 -10.72 -22.21
N LEU A 207 16.98 -10.85 -22.98
CA LEU A 207 17.68 -12.11 -23.13
C LEU A 207 18.38 -12.54 -21.84
N ALA A 208 18.97 -11.59 -21.12
CA ALA A 208 19.59 -11.85 -19.83
C ALA A 208 18.54 -12.29 -18.78
N GLY A 209 17.38 -11.63 -18.74
CA GLY A 209 16.25 -12.01 -17.89
C GLY A 209 15.72 -13.40 -18.22
N PHE A 210 15.51 -13.71 -19.50
CA PHE A 210 15.09 -15.04 -19.95
C PHE A 210 16.11 -16.13 -19.57
N GLY A 211 17.40 -15.87 -19.80
CA GLY A 211 18.47 -16.78 -19.43
C GLY A 211 18.55 -17.06 -17.92
N ALA A 212 18.26 -16.04 -17.08
CA ALA A 212 18.23 -16.20 -15.64
C ALA A 212 17.09 -17.12 -15.18
N MET A 213 15.92 -17.05 -15.82
CA MET A 213 14.79 -17.96 -15.56
C MET A 213 15.11 -19.41 -15.95
N GLU A 214 15.78 -19.62 -17.09
CA GLU A 214 16.01 -20.96 -17.65
C GLU A 214 17.17 -21.72 -16.98
N PHE A 215 18.29 -21.04 -16.66
CA PHE A 215 19.55 -21.73 -16.31
C PHE A 215 20.10 -21.40 -14.93
N SER A 216 19.38 -20.61 -14.12
CA SER A 216 19.85 -20.13 -12.80
C SER A 216 21.19 -19.36 -12.81
N LYS A 217 21.77 -19.10 -13.99
CA LYS A 217 23.00 -18.34 -14.23
C LYS A 217 22.87 -17.57 -15.54
N LEU A 218 23.50 -16.39 -15.58
CA LEU A 218 23.54 -15.51 -16.75
C LEU A 218 24.25 -16.24 -17.90
N ASN A 219 23.46 -16.73 -18.86
CA ASN A 219 23.97 -17.43 -20.01
C ASN A 219 24.58 -16.42 -20.99
N LYS A 220 25.89 -16.54 -21.23
CA LYS A 220 26.63 -15.69 -22.18
C LYS A 220 26.46 -16.13 -23.64
N SER A 221 25.76 -17.24 -23.90
CA SER A 221 25.56 -17.77 -25.25
C SER A 221 24.33 -17.16 -25.91
N GLY A 222 24.53 -16.59 -27.09
CA GLY A 222 23.46 -16.07 -27.95
C GLY A 222 22.51 -17.13 -28.49
N ALA A 223 22.78 -18.43 -28.28
CA ALA A 223 21.93 -19.54 -28.74
C ALA A 223 20.48 -19.48 -28.21
N LEU A 224 20.24 -18.75 -27.12
CA LEU A 224 18.89 -18.51 -26.60
C LEU A 224 18.06 -17.56 -27.46
N LYS A 225 18.69 -16.69 -28.27
CA LYS A 225 18.01 -15.72 -29.14
C LYS A 225 17.10 -16.40 -30.17
N ASP A 226 17.41 -17.63 -30.54
CA ASP A 226 16.68 -18.38 -31.55
C ASP A 226 15.52 -19.21 -30.98
N LYS A 227 15.46 -19.41 -29.66
CA LYS A 227 14.36 -20.15 -29.02
C LYS A 227 13.00 -19.45 -29.23
N PRO A 228 11.94 -20.18 -29.64
CA PRO A 228 10.59 -19.61 -29.74
C PRO A 228 10.09 -18.98 -28.44
N GLU A 229 10.39 -19.58 -27.29
CA GLU A 229 9.98 -19.13 -25.97
C GLU A 229 10.61 -17.78 -25.61
N TYR A 230 11.89 -17.58 -25.96
CA TYR A 230 12.56 -16.29 -25.81
C TYR A 230 11.89 -15.22 -26.68
N LYS A 231 11.57 -15.51 -27.95
CA LYS A 231 10.91 -14.55 -28.84
C LYS A 231 9.55 -14.13 -28.30
N GLN A 232 8.80 -15.08 -27.71
CA GLN A 232 7.54 -14.78 -27.03
C GLN A 232 7.75 -13.91 -25.78
N PHE A 233 8.77 -14.22 -24.96
CA PHE A 233 9.13 -13.43 -23.79
C PHE A 233 9.57 -12.01 -24.15
N ALA A 234 10.50 -11.84 -25.09
CA ALA A 234 10.95 -10.52 -25.54
C ALA A 234 9.79 -9.70 -26.11
N LYS A 235 8.88 -10.33 -26.86
CA LYS A 235 7.66 -9.68 -27.37
C LYS A 235 6.74 -9.24 -26.23
N SER A 236 6.57 -10.03 -25.17
CA SER A 236 5.72 -9.66 -24.04
C SER A 236 6.32 -8.51 -23.22
N GLN A 237 7.65 -8.51 -23.02
CA GLN A 237 8.35 -7.39 -22.36
C GLN A 237 8.18 -6.09 -23.15
N MET A 238 8.38 -6.12 -24.48
CA MET A 238 8.17 -4.93 -25.31
C MET A 238 6.71 -4.47 -25.34
N ALA A 239 5.76 -5.41 -25.32
CA ALA A 239 4.34 -5.09 -25.23
C ALA A 239 4.00 -4.36 -23.91
N ILE A 240 4.68 -4.68 -22.80
CA ILE A 240 4.53 -3.94 -21.54
C ILE A 240 5.08 -2.52 -21.67
N LEU A 241 6.27 -2.34 -22.26
CA LEU A 241 6.88 -1.01 -22.45
C LEU A 241 6.07 -0.08 -23.36
N GLN A 242 5.36 -0.66 -24.33
CA GLN A 242 4.55 0.06 -25.32
C GLN A 242 3.05 0.08 -24.98
N LYS A 243 2.66 -0.45 -23.82
CA LYS A 243 1.25 -0.61 -23.42
C LYS A 243 0.55 0.74 -23.28
N PHE A 244 1.27 1.73 -22.74
CA PHE A 244 0.78 3.09 -22.58
C PHE A 244 1.68 4.08 -23.33
N SER A 245 1.12 5.22 -23.73
CA SER A 245 1.82 6.26 -24.52
C SER A 245 2.33 7.44 -23.70
N PHE A 246 1.85 7.59 -22.45
CA PHE A 246 2.32 8.63 -21.55
C PHE A 246 3.77 8.37 -21.14
N GLY A 247 4.53 9.44 -21.02
CA GLY A 247 5.91 9.48 -20.56
C GLY A 247 6.19 10.64 -19.63
N SER A 248 5.18 11.33 -19.10
CA SER A 248 5.35 12.37 -18.07
C SER A 248 4.21 12.31 -17.06
N ALA A 249 4.38 12.96 -15.91
CA ALA A 249 3.31 13.04 -14.91
C ALA A 249 2.07 13.78 -15.45
N GLN A 250 2.28 14.82 -16.26
CA GLN A 250 1.18 15.57 -16.88
C GLN A 250 0.39 14.69 -17.87
N GLU A 251 1.08 14.00 -18.78
CA GLU A 251 0.44 13.08 -19.73
C GLU A 251 -0.32 11.96 -18.98
N TYR A 252 0.20 11.47 -17.86
CA TYR A 252 -0.50 10.50 -17.01
C TYR A 252 -1.78 11.07 -16.40
N ILE A 253 -1.75 12.31 -15.89
CA ILE A 253 -2.91 12.98 -15.28
C ILE A 253 -4.00 13.30 -16.32
N GLU A 254 -3.61 13.47 -17.57
CA GLU A 254 -4.55 13.69 -18.68
C GLU A 254 -5.15 12.37 -19.21
N ASP A 255 -4.48 11.24 -19.00
CA ASP A 255 -4.93 9.93 -19.47
C ASP A 255 -6.22 9.46 -18.76
N GLU A 256 -7.20 9.04 -19.56
CA GLU A 256 -8.51 8.63 -19.07
C GLU A 256 -8.48 7.31 -18.31
N TYR A 257 -7.71 6.33 -18.80
CA TYR A 257 -7.62 5.02 -18.16
C TYR A 257 -6.88 5.09 -16.82
N ALA A 258 -5.80 5.86 -16.75
CA ALA A 258 -4.98 6.07 -15.57
C ALA A 258 -5.72 6.85 -14.49
N MET A 259 -6.47 7.89 -14.87
CA MET A 259 -7.16 8.78 -13.92
C MET A 259 -8.63 8.44 -13.67
N ARG A 260 -9.13 7.32 -14.19
CA ARG A 260 -10.56 6.94 -14.10
C ARG A 260 -11.14 7.00 -12.69
N VAL A 261 -10.44 6.50 -11.68
CA VAL A 261 -10.93 6.50 -10.29
C VAL A 261 -10.92 7.90 -9.72
N TYR A 262 -9.85 8.67 -9.99
CA TYR A 262 -9.76 10.07 -9.57
C TYR A 262 -10.91 10.91 -10.12
N ARG A 263 -11.30 10.69 -11.38
CA ARG A 263 -12.43 11.38 -12.00
C ARG A 263 -13.78 11.00 -11.38
N LEU A 264 -13.92 9.78 -10.86
CA LEU A 264 -15.17 9.27 -10.26
C LEU A 264 -15.31 9.64 -8.78
N LEU A 265 -14.22 9.58 -8.02
CA LEU A 265 -14.24 9.65 -6.55
C LEU A 265 -13.43 10.81 -5.96
N ASP A 266 -12.57 11.48 -6.74
CA ASP A 266 -11.65 12.53 -6.28
C ASP A 266 -10.89 12.13 -4.99
N THR A 267 -10.27 10.95 -5.03
CA THR A 267 -9.68 10.34 -3.83
C THR A 267 -8.34 9.68 -4.11
N ASN A 268 -7.47 9.68 -3.10
CA ASN A 268 -6.23 8.91 -3.02
C ASN A 268 -6.36 7.73 -2.04
N GLU A 269 -7.58 7.30 -1.73
CA GLU A 269 -7.81 6.14 -0.86
C GLU A 269 -7.63 4.83 -1.65
N ASN A 270 -6.63 4.01 -1.30
CA ASN A 270 -6.22 2.84 -2.07
C ASN A 270 -7.31 1.76 -2.17
N ASN A 271 -8.04 1.49 -1.10
CA ASN A 271 -9.14 0.53 -1.13
C ASN A 271 -10.29 0.98 -2.06
N ALA A 272 -10.60 2.28 -2.12
CA ALA A 272 -11.57 2.82 -3.07
C ALA A 272 -11.11 2.60 -4.52
N HIS A 273 -9.82 2.82 -4.80
CA HIS A 273 -9.22 2.48 -6.09
C HIS A 273 -9.34 1.00 -6.42
N ARG A 274 -9.01 0.12 -5.48
CA ARG A 274 -9.15 -1.35 -5.66
C ARG A 274 -10.58 -1.77 -5.96
N VAL A 275 -11.56 -1.26 -5.22
CA VAL A 275 -12.98 -1.56 -5.42
C VAL A 275 -13.43 -1.15 -6.82
N VAL A 276 -13.15 0.11 -7.21
CA VAL A 276 -13.56 0.63 -8.53
C VAL A 276 -12.88 -0.15 -9.64
N ASN A 277 -11.56 -0.35 -9.55
CA ASN A 277 -10.81 -1.04 -10.58
C ASN A 277 -11.19 -2.53 -10.69
N GLY A 278 -11.47 -3.20 -9.58
CA GLY A 278 -11.97 -4.59 -9.57
C GLY A 278 -13.26 -4.74 -10.36
N TRP A 279 -14.17 -3.77 -10.25
CA TRP A 279 -15.39 -3.76 -11.06
C TRP A 279 -15.13 -3.38 -12.53
N LEU A 280 -14.34 -2.33 -12.77
CA LEU A 280 -14.10 -1.84 -14.12
C LEU A 280 -13.37 -2.88 -14.98
N ASP A 281 -12.32 -3.51 -14.44
CA ASP A 281 -11.45 -4.42 -15.18
C ASP A 281 -11.98 -5.86 -15.17
N TYR A 282 -12.63 -6.30 -14.09
CA TYR A 282 -13.01 -7.72 -13.91
C TYR A 282 -14.50 -7.98 -13.62
N LYS A 283 -15.32 -6.94 -13.39
CA LYS A 283 -16.72 -7.08 -12.94
C LYS A 283 -16.84 -7.90 -11.65
N GLN A 284 -15.85 -7.79 -10.77
CA GLN A 284 -15.83 -8.50 -9.50
C GLN A 284 -15.87 -7.51 -8.33
N LEU A 285 -16.52 -7.96 -7.25
CA LEU A 285 -16.72 -7.21 -6.02
C LEU A 285 -15.90 -7.86 -4.91
N TYR A 286 -14.61 -7.54 -4.87
CA TYR A 286 -13.72 -8.06 -3.83
C TYR A 286 -12.68 -7.04 -3.39
N THR A 287 -12.12 -7.24 -2.20
CA THR A 287 -10.89 -6.58 -1.77
C THR A 287 -10.09 -7.47 -0.82
N PHE A 288 -8.78 -7.25 -0.82
CA PHE A 288 -7.88 -7.82 0.18
C PHE A 288 -7.69 -6.81 1.30
N LEU A 289 -8.29 -7.08 2.47
CA LEU A 289 -8.11 -6.24 3.65
C LEU A 289 -6.66 -6.33 4.15
N PRO A 290 -6.10 -5.28 4.75
CA PRO A 290 -4.76 -5.34 5.33
C PRO A 290 -4.61 -6.47 6.36
N ILE A 291 -3.42 -7.07 6.41
CA ILE A 291 -3.05 -8.02 7.48
C ILE A 291 -2.54 -7.16 8.63
N LEU A 292 -3.06 -7.34 9.84
CA LEU A 292 -2.61 -6.62 11.04
C LEU A 292 -1.92 -7.58 12.01
N CYS A 293 -1.11 -7.04 12.92
CA CYS A 293 -0.47 -7.82 13.98
C CYS A 293 -1.48 -8.09 15.11
N GLU A 294 -2.40 -9.00 14.84
CA GLU A 294 -3.47 -9.38 15.76
C GLU A 294 -3.02 -10.54 16.66
N PRO A 295 -3.42 -10.58 17.94
CA PRO A 295 -3.27 -11.79 18.74
C PRO A 295 -3.96 -12.97 18.06
N GLU A 296 -3.37 -14.17 18.10
CA GLU A 296 -3.87 -15.37 17.40
C GLU A 296 -5.33 -15.68 17.75
N ASP A 297 -5.62 -15.67 19.06
CA ASP A 297 -6.92 -16.01 19.64
C ASP A 297 -7.91 -14.84 19.66
N ALA A 298 -7.52 -13.64 19.21
CA ALA A 298 -8.43 -12.52 19.08
C ALA A 298 -9.37 -12.72 17.89
N GLU A 299 -10.57 -12.13 17.99
CA GLU A 299 -11.49 -12.01 16.86
C GLU A 299 -10.87 -11.28 15.68
N TYR A 300 -11.55 -11.36 14.54
CA TYR A 300 -11.09 -10.64 13.37
C TYR A 300 -11.28 -9.13 13.56
N THR A 301 -10.19 -8.36 13.38
CA THR A 301 -10.23 -6.92 13.65
C THR A 301 -11.21 -6.19 12.73
N PHE A 302 -11.24 -6.54 11.46
CA PHE A 302 -12.10 -5.86 10.48
C PHE A 302 -13.57 -6.20 10.63
N ASP A 303 -13.99 -7.01 11.60
CA ASP A 303 -15.39 -6.96 12.04
C ASP A 303 -15.77 -5.53 12.49
N ALA A 304 -14.82 -4.79 13.07
CA ALA A 304 -14.99 -3.37 13.38
C ALA A 304 -15.04 -2.52 12.11
N GLY A 305 -16.01 -1.59 12.07
CA GLY A 305 -16.23 -0.70 10.95
C GLY A 305 -16.86 -1.38 9.73
N ARG A 306 -17.26 -2.65 9.83
CA ARG A 306 -17.93 -3.40 8.75
C ARG A 306 -19.25 -2.72 8.34
N ARG A 307 -20.03 -2.24 9.33
CA ARG A 307 -21.23 -1.42 9.13
C ARG A 307 -20.98 -0.25 8.20
N TRP A 308 -19.87 0.45 8.42
CA TRP A 308 -19.46 1.51 7.54
C TRP A 308 -19.10 0.90 6.18
N ARG A 309 -18.06 0.07 6.06
CA ARG A 309 -17.58 -0.41 4.75
C ARG A 309 -18.68 -0.94 3.84
N SER A 310 -19.69 -1.62 4.38
CA SER A 310 -20.91 -2.04 3.67
C SER A 310 -21.57 -0.90 2.88
N VAL A 311 -21.87 0.21 3.54
CA VAL A 311 -22.50 1.39 2.92
C VAL A 311 -21.51 2.13 2.01
N ALA A 312 -20.21 2.16 2.36
CA ALA A 312 -19.23 2.76 1.44
C ALA A 312 -19.13 2.00 0.12
N TYR A 313 -19.07 0.66 0.15
CA TYR A 313 -19.05 -0.14 -1.07
C TYR A 313 -20.31 0.10 -1.91
N GLU A 314 -21.50 0.14 -1.29
CA GLU A 314 -22.73 0.50 -1.97
C GLU A 314 -22.65 1.86 -2.69
N MET A 315 -22.16 2.89 -1.98
CA MET A 315 -21.99 4.23 -2.53
C MET A 315 -20.95 4.27 -3.66
N ILE A 316 -19.88 3.48 -3.58
CA ILE A 316 -18.92 3.33 -4.68
C ILE A 316 -19.61 2.72 -5.90
N LEU A 317 -20.36 1.62 -5.71
CA LEU A 317 -21.04 0.94 -6.81
C LEU A 317 -22.05 1.85 -7.50
N GLU A 318 -22.85 2.60 -6.72
CA GLU A 318 -23.75 3.61 -7.27
C GLU A 318 -23.03 4.63 -8.15
N LYS A 319 -21.90 5.19 -7.67
CA LYS A 319 -21.12 6.19 -8.42
C LYS A 319 -20.53 5.67 -9.73
N ILE A 320 -20.26 4.36 -9.83
CA ILE A 320 -19.69 3.75 -11.02
C ILE A 320 -20.75 3.04 -11.89
N GLY A 321 -22.04 3.20 -11.58
CA GLY A 321 -23.13 2.56 -12.31
C GLY A 321 -23.15 1.04 -12.19
N ALA A 322 -22.66 0.50 -11.08
CA ALA A 322 -22.62 -0.92 -10.76
C ALA A 322 -23.71 -1.32 -9.77
N SER A 323 -23.98 -2.62 -9.69
CA SER A 323 -24.89 -3.20 -8.72
C SER A 323 -24.34 -4.51 -8.18
N GLY A 324 -24.60 -4.79 -6.90
CA GLY A 324 -24.29 -6.07 -6.27
C GLY A 324 -24.99 -6.16 -4.92
N GLU A 325 -25.25 -7.37 -4.46
CA GLU A 325 -25.88 -7.60 -3.15
C GLU A 325 -24.85 -7.81 -2.05
N GLN A 326 -23.66 -8.33 -2.40
CA GLN A 326 -22.60 -8.67 -1.48
C GLN A 326 -21.23 -8.28 -2.03
N PHE A 327 -20.29 -8.03 -1.13
CA PHE A 327 -18.90 -7.70 -1.41
C PHE A 327 -17.97 -8.68 -0.70
N GLN A 328 -16.99 -9.23 -1.41
CA GLN A 328 -16.07 -10.23 -0.87
C GLN A 328 -14.86 -9.57 -0.20
N GLU A 329 -14.78 -9.67 1.12
CA GLU A 329 -13.62 -9.21 1.89
C GLU A 329 -12.71 -10.40 2.22
N HIS A 330 -11.47 -10.36 1.72
CA HIS A 330 -10.44 -11.35 2.03
C HIS A 330 -9.62 -10.88 3.24
N GLY A 331 -9.81 -11.57 4.36
CA GLY A 331 -9.31 -11.21 5.68
C GLY A 331 -8.63 -12.38 6.40
N ARG A 332 -8.25 -12.18 7.67
CA ARG A 332 -7.72 -13.26 8.52
C ARG A 332 -8.87 -14.09 9.09
N SER A 333 -8.69 -15.41 9.13
CA SER A 333 -9.42 -16.31 10.02
C SER A 333 -8.44 -17.30 10.64
N GLY A 334 -8.26 -17.19 11.96
CA GLY A 334 -7.21 -17.91 12.68
C GLY A 334 -5.82 -17.58 12.11
N ALA A 335 -5.12 -18.61 11.61
CA ALA A 335 -3.78 -18.52 11.04
C ALA A 335 -3.76 -18.54 9.48
N GLN A 336 -4.90 -18.35 8.84
CA GLN A 336 -5.06 -18.38 7.38
C GLN A 336 -5.88 -17.17 6.88
N THR A 337 -5.87 -16.96 5.56
CA THR A 337 -6.76 -16.02 4.89
C THR A 337 -8.09 -16.71 4.62
N SER A 338 -9.20 -15.99 4.82
CA SER A 338 -10.54 -16.43 4.45
C SER A 338 -11.32 -15.30 3.77
N CYS A 339 -12.30 -15.68 2.96
CA CYS A 339 -13.23 -14.75 2.34
C CYS A 339 -14.52 -14.65 3.19
N THR A 340 -15.03 -13.42 3.35
CA THR A 340 -16.32 -13.14 3.98
C THR A 340 -17.17 -12.29 3.04
N ASN A 341 -18.44 -12.65 2.90
CA ASN A 341 -19.40 -11.85 2.13
C ASN A 341 -19.99 -10.77 3.04
N LEU A 342 -19.76 -9.51 2.68
CA LEU A 342 -20.36 -8.34 3.32
C LEU A 342 -21.62 -7.92 2.56
N PRO A 343 -22.81 -7.93 3.18
CA PRO A 343 -24.01 -7.33 2.59
C PRO A 343 -23.79 -5.86 2.23
N ILE A 344 -24.25 -5.38 1.07
CA ILE A 344 -24.07 -3.98 0.65
C ILE A 344 -25.37 -3.27 0.23
N THR A 345 -26.50 -3.96 0.12
CA THR A 345 -27.82 -3.34 -0.09
C THR A 345 -28.63 -3.32 1.18
N ASP A 346 -29.58 -2.39 1.32
CA ASP A 346 -30.48 -2.35 2.47
C ASP A 346 -31.24 -3.67 2.68
N SER A 347 -31.70 -4.30 1.60
CA SER A 347 -32.36 -5.62 1.67
C SER A 347 -31.42 -6.70 2.22
N SER A 348 -30.19 -6.77 1.72
CA SER A 348 -29.19 -7.75 2.19
C SER A 348 -28.74 -7.48 3.63
N ARG A 349 -28.62 -6.21 4.03
CA ARG A 349 -28.31 -5.81 5.41
C ARG A 349 -29.45 -6.16 6.35
N ALA A 350 -30.71 -5.96 5.95
CA ALA A 350 -31.87 -6.35 6.75
C ALA A 350 -31.92 -7.87 6.99
N ALA A 351 -31.57 -8.69 5.99
CA ALA A 351 -31.47 -10.13 6.15
C ALA A 351 -30.36 -10.52 7.14
N PHE A 352 -29.16 -9.93 7.00
CA PHE A 352 -28.06 -10.13 7.95
C PHE A 352 -28.43 -9.68 9.37
N ASP A 353 -29.04 -8.51 9.50
CA ASP A 353 -29.47 -7.94 10.76
C ASP A 353 -30.57 -8.77 11.44
N ALA A 354 -31.34 -9.58 10.70
CA ALA A 354 -32.32 -10.48 11.31
C ALA A 354 -31.66 -11.63 12.09
N GLU A 355 -30.48 -12.07 11.66
CA GLU A 355 -29.80 -13.27 12.17
C GLU A 355 -28.59 -12.94 13.07
N SER A 356 -28.00 -11.76 12.91
CA SER A 356 -26.79 -11.33 13.63
C SER A 356 -27.10 -10.51 14.88
N SER A 357 -26.29 -10.66 15.94
CA SER A 357 -26.33 -9.76 17.10
C SER A 357 -25.74 -8.37 16.80
N TYR A 358 -24.75 -8.30 15.91
CA TYR A 358 -24.17 -7.07 15.39
C TYR A 358 -24.99 -6.57 14.20
N LYS A 359 -25.45 -5.31 14.25
CA LYS A 359 -26.33 -4.73 13.23
C LYS A 359 -25.57 -3.78 12.32
N LEU A 360 -25.71 -3.96 11.01
CA LEU A 360 -25.18 -3.07 9.98
C LEU A 360 -26.07 -1.83 9.82
N GLY A 361 -27.39 -1.99 9.93
CA GLY A 361 -28.35 -0.90 9.71
C GLY A 361 -28.42 -0.47 8.25
N THR A 362 -29.48 0.28 7.90
CA THR A 362 -29.66 0.78 6.53
C THR A 362 -28.66 1.90 6.21
N ARG A 363 -28.46 2.15 4.91
CA ARG A 363 -27.65 3.27 4.42
C ARG A 363 -28.10 4.59 5.03
N GLN A 364 -29.40 4.88 5.00
CA GLN A 364 -29.94 6.13 5.52
C GLN A 364 -29.67 6.28 7.02
N GLN A 365 -29.89 5.23 7.81
CA GLN A 365 -29.61 5.25 9.25
C GLN A 365 -28.13 5.53 9.56
N VAL A 366 -27.20 4.90 8.82
CA VAL A 366 -25.76 5.12 8.98
C VAL A 366 -25.39 6.57 8.65
N LEU A 367 -25.90 7.10 7.53
CA LEU A 367 -25.59 8.47 7.10
C LEU A 367 -26.18 9.52 8.06
N ASP A 368 -27.42 9.32 8.54
CA ASP A 368 -28.07 10.23 9.49
C ASP A 368 -27.39 10.25 10.86
N GLU A 369 -26.80 9.14 11.28
CA GLU A 369 -25.99 9.05 12.49
C GLU A 369 -24.71 9.89 12.33
N ILE A 370 -23.96 9.66 11.25
CA ILE A 370 -22.69 10.35 11.00
C ILE A 370 -22.91 11.87 10.81
N ALA A 371 -23.99 12.27 10.15
CA ALA A 371 -24.31 13.67 9.91
C ALA A 371 -24.52 14.49 11.20
N LYS A 372 -24.81 13.82 12.32
CA LYS A 372 -25.00 14.46 13.65
C LYS A 372 -23.74 14.47 14.50
N TRP A 373 -22.65 13.87 14.03
CA TRP A 373 -21.43 13.80 14.81
C TRP A 373 -20.75 15.16 14.92
N ASP A 374 -20.52 15.60 16.15
CA ASP A 374 -19.38 16.44 16.49
C ASP A 374 -18.15 15.56 16.80
N VAL A 375 -17.00 16.19 17.12
CA VAL A 375 -15.77 15.45 17.43
C VAL A 375 -15.96 14.46 18.59
N LYS A 376 -16.74 14.82 19.61
CA LYS A 376 -16.97 13.97 20.78
C LYS A 376 -17.85 12.76 20.43
N ALA A 377 -18.92 12.99 19.67
CA ALA A 377 -19.80 11.94 19.18
C ALA A 377 -19.06 10.96 18.26
N MET A 378 -18.17 11.47 17.40
CA MET A 378 -17.32 10.63 16.55
C MET A 378 -16.37 9.76 17.39
N ILE A 379 -15.69 10.32 18.41
CA ILE A 379 -14.83 9.56 19.33
C ILE A 379 -15.62 8.44 20.01
N ASN A 380 -16.79 8.75 20.54
CA ASN A 380 -17.64 7.77 21.20
C ASN A 380 -18.11 6.67 20.23
N ALA A 381 -18.50 7.03 19.01
CA ALA A 381 -18.90 6.07 17.99
C ALA A 381 -17.76 5.11 17.61
N ILE A 382 -16.53 5.60 17.52
CA ILE A 382 -15.34 4.77 17.27
C ILE A 382 -15.13 3.78 18.43
N TRP A 383 -15.22 4.25 19.67
CA TRP A 383 -15.10 3.39 20.85
C TRP A 383 -16.21 2.32 20.88
N GLU A 384 -17.47 2.73 20.72
CA GLU A 384 -18.62 1.82 20.75
C GLU A 384 -18.52 0.74 19.67
N GLU A 385 -18.05 1.10 18.47
CA GLU A 385 -17.86 0.16 17.37
C GLU A 385 -16.74 -0.85 17.69
N ALA A 386 -15.64 -0.40 18.30
CA ALA A 386 -14.60 -1.31 18.76
C ALA A 386 -15.13 -2.27 19.83
N LEU A 387 -15.82 -1.74 20.85
CA LEU A 387 -16.38 -2.52 21.95
C LEU A 387 -17.41 -3.57 21.47
N ARG A 388 -18.33 -3.19 20.58
CA ARG A 388 -19.36 -4.10 20.03
C ARG A 388 -18.76 -5.32 19.32
N THR A 389 -17.54 -5.19 18.81
CA THR A 389 -16.85 -6.26 18.08
C THR A 389 -15.71 -6.88 18.89
N THR A 390 -15.65 -6.62 20.20
CA THR A 390 -14.64 -7.17 21.12
C THR A 390 -15.35 -7.83 22.32
N PRO A 391 -15.74 -9.11 22.19
CA PRO A 391 -16.43 -9.83 23.26
C PRO A 391 -15.58 -9.87 24.54
N GLN A 392 -16.25 -9.64 25.68
CA GLN A 392 -15.66 -9.66 27.02
C GLN A 392 -15.63 -11.07 27.61
N SER A 393 -15.16 -12.05 26.83
CA SER A 393 -14.96 -13.40 27.33
C SER A 393 -13.99 -13.36 28.52
N LEU A 394 -14.36 -14.03 29.62
CA LEU A 394 -13.47 -14.34 30.76
C LEU A 394 -12.82 -13.14 31.50
N GLY A 395 -13.28 -11.90 31.30
CA GLY A 395 -12.69 -10.73 31.95
C GLY A 395 -11.28 -10.39 31.46
N GLU A 396 -11.00 -10.67 30.18
CA GLU A 396 -9.70 -10.43 29.51
C GLU A 396 -9.18 -8.98 29.61
N TYR A 397 -10.07 -8.01 29.84
CA TYR A 397 -9.71 -6.61 30.08
C TYR A 397 -10.72 -5.91 31.00
N ASN A 398 -10.27 -4.84 31.67
CA ASN A 398 -11.13 -3.95 32.43
C ASN A 398 -11.74 -2.90 31.48
N GLU A 399 -13.05 -2.97 31.25
CA GLU A 399 -13.75 -2.11 30.31
C GLU A 399 -13.71 -0.63 30.71
N GLU A 400 -13.86 -0.29 31.99
CA GLU A 400 -13.84 1.09 32.47
C GLU A 400 -12.45 1.75 32.23
N VAL A 401 -11.40 0.99 32.51
CA VAL A 401 -10.02 1.43 32.23
C VAL A 401 -9.78 1.56 30.73
N MET A 402 -10.20 0.58 29.94
CA MET A 402 -10.03 0.62 28.48
C MET A 402 -10.85 1.73 27.83
N HIS A 403 -12.06 2.00 28.31
CA HIS A 403 -12.89 3.11 27.87
C HIS A 403 -12.17 4.44 28.11
N THR A 404 -11.69 4.67 29.33
CA THR A 404 -10.97 5.91 29.68
C THR A 404 -9.73 6.10 28.82
N LEU A 405 -8.90 5.06 28.68
CA LEU A 405 -7.71 5.06 27.82
C LEU A 405 -8.05 5.37 26.36
N SER A 406 -9.09 4.73 25.83
CA SER A 406 -9.49 4.87 24.43
C SER A 406 -10.03 6.26 24.13
N LEU A 407 -10.87 6.81 25.00
CA LEU A 407 -11.39 8.17 24.83
C LEU A 407 -10.26 9.20 24.88
N ASP A 408 -9.30 9.05 25.81
CA ASP A 408 -8.15 9.95 25.90
C ASP A 408 -7.25 9.85 24.66
N PHE A 409 -6.94 8.62 24.22
CA PHE A 409 -6.18 8.37 23.00
C PHE A 409 -6.84 8.99 21.77
N LEU A 410 -8.12 8.68 21.54
CA LEU A 410 -8.88 9.17 20.39
C LEU A 410 -9.01 10.70 20.42
N ALA A 411 -9.20 11.30 21.61
CA ALA A 411 -9.23 12.75 21.76
C ALA A 411 -7.89 13.41 21.42
N GLN A 412 -6.76 12.83 21.83
CA GLN A 412 -5.42 13.38 21.59
C GLN A 412 -5.00 13.24 20.12
N ILE A 413 -5.22 12.08 19.48
CA ILE A 413 -4.84 11.91 18.07
C ILE A 413 -5.67 12.82 17.15
N LEU A 414 -6.96 12.98 17.44
CA LEU A 414 -7.84 13.88 16.67
C LEU A 414 -7.56 15.37 16.99
N ARG A 415 -6.76 15.66 18.03
CA ARG A 415 -6.24 16.99 18.38
C ARG A 415 -4.75 17.19 18.05
N LEU A 416 -4.11 16.19 17.41
CA LEU A 416 -2.73 16.21 16.91
C LEU A 416 -1.60 16.33 17.96
N GLU A 417 -1.83 15.98 19.22
CA GLU A 417 -0.77 15.91 20.22
C GLU A 417 0.10 14.66 19.99
N GLY A 418 1.44 14.80 20.05
CA GLY A 418 2.37 13.72 19.72
C GLY A 418 3.23 13.29 20.90
N GLY A 419 3.37 11.98 21.06
CA GLY A 419 4.15 11.36 22.13
C GLY A 419 5.62 11.08 21.77
N PRO A 420 6.50 10.92 22.77
CA PRO A 420 7.89 10.51 22.55
C PRO A 420 7.99 9.06 22.06
N ARG A 421 8.91 8.80 21.13
CA ARG A 421 9.07 7.51 20.42
C ARG A 421 9.64 6.42 21.33
N ARG A 422 8.99 5.25 21.39
CA ARG A 422 9.45 4.12 22.21
C ARG A 422 9.21 2.79 21.51
N ASN A 423 9.90 1.75 21.98
CA ASN A 423 9.59 0.39 21.56
C ASN A 423 8.22 0.00 22.15
N CYS A 424 7.24 -0.21 21.27
CA CYS A 424 5.83 -0.35 21.67
C CYS A 424 5.41 -1.81 21.73
N THR A 425 5.93 -2.57 22.69
CA THR A 425 5.37 -3.89 23.02
C THR A 425 4.17 -3.70 23.93
N LEU A 426 3.00 -4.11 23.45
CA LEU A 426 1.72 -4.06 24.16
C LEU A 426 1.29 -5.44 24.66
N ARG A 427 0.48 -5.46 25.72
CA ARG A 427 -0.25 -6.69 26.10
C ARG A 427 -1.34 -6.99 25.05
N PRO A 428 -1.73 -8.27 24.85
CA PRO A 428 -2.66 -8.68 23.80
C PRO A 428 -3.96 -7.86 23.74
N GLU A 429 -4.55 -7.54 24.89
CA GLU A 429 -5.78 -6.76 25.01
C GLU A 429 -5.64 -5.33 24.46
N HIS A 430 -4.52 -4.66 24.71
CA HIS A 430 -4.28 -3.31 24.19
C HIS A 430 -3.96 -3.31 22.70
N LEU A 431 -3.29 -4.38 22.21
CA LEU A 431 -3.00 -4.57 20.80
C LEU A 431 -4.29 -4.86 20.01
N ARG A 432 -5.20 -5.66 20.59
CA ARG A 432 -6.54 -5.94 20.05
C ARG A 432 -7.31 -4.65 19.80
N PHE A 433 -7.46 -3.78 20.79
CA PHE A 433 -8.15 -2.49 20.63
C PHE A 433 -7.45 -1.54 19.65
N TYR A 434 -6.11 -1.46 19.68
CA TYR A 434 -5.36 -0.63 18.73
C TYR A 434 -5.63 -1.03 17.27
N ASN A 435 -5.59 -2.33 16.97
CA ASN A 435 -5.91 -2.83 15.64
C ASN A 435 -7.36 -2.51 15.26
N LYS A 436 -8.31 -2.62 16.20
CA LYS A 436 -9.74 -2.29 15.96
C LYS A 436 -9.89 -0.82 15.56
N PHE A 437 -9.19 0.09 16.22
CA PHE A 437 -9.15 1.50 15.81
C PHE A 437 -8.57 1.67 14.40
N LEU A 438 -7.55 0.89 14.03
CA LEU A 438 -6.99 0.90 12.67
C LEU A 438 -8.00 0.46 11.61
N ALA A 439 -8.71 -0.65 11.82
CA ALA A 439 -9.75 -1.10 10.90
C ALA A 439 -10.91 -0.08 10.80
N ILE A 440 -11.28 0.54 11.91
CA ILE A 440 -12.28 1.62 11.97
C ILE A 440 -11.83 2.84 11.15
N PHE A 441 -10.60 3.32 11.37
CA PHE A 441 -10.07 4.48 10.65
C PHE A 441 -10.00 4.23 9.13
N GLN A 442 -9.59 3.02 8.72
CA GLN A 442 -9.62 2.64 7.30
C GLN A 442 -11.04 2.62 6.73
N SER A 443 -12.01 2.13 7.51
CA SER A 443 -13.42 2.13 7.12
C SER A 443 -13.97 3.55 6.97
N LEU A 444 -13.63 4.46 7.88
CA LEU A 444 -14.03 5.87 7.80
C LEU A 444 -13.31 6.63 6.67
N ARG A 445 -12.04 6.30 6.36
CA ARG A 445 -11.35 6.85 5.18
C ARG A 445 -12.04 6.45 3.88
N LEU A 446 -12.53 5.21 3.79
CA LEU A 446 -13.33 4.76 2.65
C LEU A 446 -14.65 5.55 2.54
N PHE A 447 -15.29 5.92 3.66
CA PHE A 447 -16.45 6.83 3.67
C PHE A 447 -16.12 8.20 3.12
N LYS A 448 -15.00 8.75 3.58
CA LYS A 448 -14.52 10.04 3.11
C LYS A 448 -14.30 10.02 1.61
N ALA A 449 -13.76 8.92 1.07
CA ALA A 449 -13.56 8.72 -0.37
C ALA A 449 -14.87 8.70 -1.19
N VAL A 450 -16.01 8.37 -0.58
CA VAL A 450 -17.33 8.46 -1.23
C VAL A 450 -18.05 9.78 -0.96
N GLY A 451 -17.41 10.74 -0.29
CA GLY A 451 -17.91 12.10 -0.09
C GLY A 451 -18.59 12.34 1.26
N VAL A 452 -18.56 11.38 2.18
CA VAL A 452 -19.07 11.60 3.54
C VAL A 452 -18.10 12.50 4.32
N ARG A 453 -18.67 13.52 4.96
CA ARG A 453 -17.90 14.50 5.74
C ARG A 453 -17.89 14.12 7.22
N PHE A 454 -16.75 14.33 7.86
CA PHE A 454 -16.55 14.10 9.29
C PHE A 454 -16.19 15.41 10.00
N PRO A 455 -16.49 15.53 11.30
CA PRO A 455 -16.14 16.71 12.10
C PRO A 455 -14.62 16.87 12.34
N ALA A 456 -13.83 15.81 12.08
CA ALA A 456 -12.37 15.83 12.15
C ALA A 456 -11.78 15.18 10.88
N GLN A 457 -10.55 15.55 10.54
CA GLN A 457 -9.81 14.85 9.49
C GLN A 457 -9.34 13.48 10.00
N ILE A 458 -9.34 12.50 9.10
CA ILE A 458 -8.87 11.14 9.35
C ILE A 458 -7.78 10.84 8.32
N GLN A 459 -6.57 10.59 8.80
CA GLN A 459 -5.38 10.28 8.01
C GLN A 459 -4.85 8.90 8.39
N SER A 460 -4.14 8.24 7.47
CA SER A 460 -3.61 6.88 7.72
C SER A 460 -2.66 6.81 8.92
N TYR A 461 -2.01 7.92 9.26
CA TYR A 461 -0.95 7.98 10.28
C TYR A 461 -1.40 8.59 11.60
N ASP A 462 -2.70 8.90 11.78
CA ASP A 462 -3.21 9.50 13.02
C ASP A 462 -3.14 8.53 14.20
N LEU A 463 -3.19 7.23 13.94
CA LEU A 463 -3.04 6.19 14.96
C LEU A 463 -1.58 6.09 15.41
N ASP A 464 -1.24 6.92 16.38
CA ASP A 464 0.07 7.00 17.02
C ASP A 464 0.26 5.86 18.03
N GLY A 465 1.00 4.85 17.59
CA GLY A 465 1.33 3.68 18.42
C GLY A 465 2.08 4.01 19.70
N SER A 466 2.99 4.98 19.62
CA SER A 466 3.80 5.44 20.75
C SER A 466 2.96 6.16 21.80
N LEU A 467 1.97 6.94 21.38
CA LEU A 467 1.00 7.56 22.27
C LEU A 467 0.15 6.50 22.98
N TRP A 468 -0.43 5.56 22.23
CA TRP A 468 -1.23 4.48 22.80
C TRP A 468 -0.46 3.69 23.87
N TRP A 469 0.78 3.31 23.56
CA TRP A 469 1.66 2.66 24.53
C TRP A 469 1.92 3.51 25.78
N THR A 470 2.13 4.82 25.61
CA THR A 470 2.39 5.73 26.73
C THR A 470 1.20 5.81 27.68
N LEU A 471 -0.01 5.97 27.14
CA LEU A 471 -1.24 6.03 27.92
C LEU A 471 -1.48 4.73 28.69
N VAL A 472 -1.31 3.59 28.04
CA VAL A 472 -1.41 2.27 28.68
C VAL A 472 -0.43 2.13 29.85
N ARG A 473 0.84 2.54 29.67
CA ARG A 473 1.85 2.46 30.73
C ARG A 473 1.59 3.42 31.89
N TRP A 474 0.89 4.52 31.66
CA TRP A 474 0.49 5.42 32.74
C TRP A 474 -0.68 4.85 33.54
N ALA A 475 -1.66 4.22 32.90
CA ALA A 475 -2.76 3.57 33.60
C ALA A 475 -2.33 2.31 34.40
N GLU A 476 -1.21 1.69 34.03
CA GLU A 476 -0.62 0.56 34.77
C GLU A 476 0.15 0.97 36.05
N ARG A 477 0.44 2.26 36.25
CA ARG A 477 1.17 2.80 37.40
C ARG A 477 0.21 3.38 38.41
#